data_AF-A0A3S4G2E9-F1
#
_entry.id   AF-A0A3S4G2E9-F1
#
_cell.length_a   1.000
_cell.length_b   1.000
_cell.length_c   1.000
_cell.angle_alpha   90.00
_cell.angle_beta   90.00
_cell.angle_gamma   90.00
#
_symmetry.space_group_name_H-M   'P 1'
#
loop_
_entity.id
_entity.type
_entity.pdbx_description
1 polymer ?
#
loop_
_entity_poly.entity_id
_entity_poly.type
_entity_poly.pdbx_seq_one_letter_code
_entity_poly.pdbx_strand_id
1 'polypeptide(L)'
;MDFITGRFMIDSEVGVRLYKEVAAKLPIIDYHCHLDAKEIYENKKFDNITQLWLAGDHYKWRAMRANGIAERYITGDATPEEKFKAYAETVEAAFGNPLYHWTHLELNKYFSCNEMLDSDNWQEIMNHCNQLIGGEDFKPRSLITRSNVEVICTTDAPLDTLEYHRLLQQGPTFTTRCCRPFALTIFLPKDRCLLPLLIGWRR
;
A
#
# COMPACT_ATOMS: atom_id res chain seq x y z
N MET A 1 -4.42 4.26 -25.65
CA MET A 1 -5.60 3.71 -24.94
C MET A 1 -5.20 3.64 -23.48
N ASP A 2 -5.97 4.24 -22.59
CA ASP A 2 -5.63 4.24 -21.15
C ASP A 2 -5.90 2.85 -20.56
N PHE A 3 -4.96 2.32 -19.77
CA PHE A 3 -5.11 1.00 -19.14
C PHE A 3 -6.10 1.04 -17.97
N ILE A 4 -5.90 1.97 -17.05
CA ILE A 4 -6.82 2.21 -15.94
C ILE A 4 -7.93 3.16 -16.43
N THR A 5 -9.12 2.60 -16.64
CA THR A 5 -10.29 3.36 -17.09
C THR A 5 -11.39 3.34 -16.04
N GLY A 6 -12.42 4.17 -16.22
CA GLY A 6 -13.63 4.13 -15.39
C GLY A 6 -14.47 2.84 -15.49
N ARG A 7 -13.99 1.83 -16.22
CA ARG A 7 -14.57 0.48 -16.32
C ARG A 7 -13.53 -0.63 -16.02
N PHE A 8 -12.37 -0.27 -15.48
CA PHE A 8 -11.32 -1.23 -15.19
C PHE A 8 -11.88 -2.40 -14.36
N MET A 9 -11.74 -3.64 -14.86
CA MET A 9 -12.27 -4.88 -14.27
C MET A 9 -13.81 -4.99 -14.20
N ILE A 10 -14.57 -4.16 -14.93
CA ILE A 10 -16.05 -4.15 -14.91
C ILE A 10 -16.62 -4.21 -16.33
N ASP A 11 -17.09 -5.40 -16.72
CA ASP A 11 -17.54 -5.66 -18.10
C ASP A 11 -19.02 -5.32 -18.36
N SER A 12 -19.83 -5.09 -17.33
CA SER A 12 -21.27 -4.83 -17.48
C SER A 12 -21.67 -3.38 -17.16
N GLU A 13 -22.63 -2.83 -17.91
CA GLU A 13 -23.18 -1.49 -17.64
C GLU A 13 -23.77 -1.38 -16.22
N VAL A 14 -24.43 -2.43 -15.75
CA VAL A 14 -24.99 -2.48 -14.40
C VAL A 14 -23.88 -2.41 -13.35
N GLY A 15 -22.79 -3.15 -13.54
CA GLY A 15 -21.62 -3.09 -12.66
C GLY A 15 -20.98 -1.70 -12.63
N VAL A 16 -20.81 -1.07 -13.79
CA VAL A 16 -20.24 0.28 -13.90
C VAL A 16 -21.10 1.28 -13.14
N ARG A 17 -22.43 1.19 -13.31
CA ARG A 17 -23.38 2.05 -12.61
C ARG A 17 -23.31 1.86 -11.10
N LEU A 18 -23.38 0.61 -10.62
CA LEU A 18 -23.29 0.30 -9.19
C LEU A 18 -21.99 0.79 -8.56
N TYR A 19 -20.86 0.63 -9.26
CA TYR A 19 -19.58 1.09 -8.76
C TYR A 19 -19.53 2.63 -8.67
N LYS A 20 -19.85 3.34 -9.76
CA LYS A 20 -19.73 4.80 -9.82
C LYS A 20 -20.76 5.52 -8.95
N GLU A 21 -21.99 5.04 -8.93
CA GLU A 21 -23.07 5.74 -8.23
C GLU A 21 -23.08 5.45 -6.73
N VAL A 22 -22.64 4.25 -6.33
CA VAL A 22 -22.70 3.76 -4.95
C VAL A 22 -21.30 3.48 -4.41
N ALA A 23 -20.63 2.42 -4.87
CA ALA A 23 -19.47 1.86 -4.17
C ALA A 23 -18.27 2.83 -4.06
N ALA A 24 -17.97 3.57 -5.12
CA ALA A 24 -16.82 4.49 -5.17
C ALA A 24 -16.93 5.69 -4.20
N LYS A 25 -18.13 5.96 -3.67
CA LYS A 25 -18.39 7.07 -2.74
C LYS A 25 -18.37 6.62 -1.28
N LEU A 26 -18.39 5.31 -1.03
CA LEU A 26 -18.42 4.78 0.33
C LEU A 26 -17.03 4.97 0.99
N PRO A 27 -17.00 5.19 2.32
CA PRO A 27 -15.74 5.21 3.04
C PRO A 27 -15.11 3.81 3.11
N ILE A 28 -13.79 3.79 3.24
CA ILE A 28 -13.04 2.56 3.48
C ILE A 28 -13.07 2.26 4.98
N ILE A 29 -13.48 1.03 5.30
CA ILE A 29 -13.36 0.44 6.64
C ILE A 29 -12.27 -0.62 6.54
N ASP A 30 -11.04 -0.23 6.85
CA ASP A 30 -9.89 -1.12 6.83
C ASP A 30 -9.76 -1.81 8.20
N TYR A 31 -10.62 -2.80 8.42
CA TYR A 31 -10.75 -3.50 9.69
C TYR A 31 -9.55 -4.40 10.03
N HIS A 32 -8.57 -4.54 9.13
CA HIS A 32 -7.32 -5.26 9.39
C HIS A 32 -6.20 -4.83 8.45
N CYS A 33 -5.18 -4.17 9.00
CA CYS A 33 -3.97 -3.79 8.28
C CYS A 33 -2.71 -3.95 9.14
N HIS A 34 -1.57 -3.69 8.51
CA HIS A 34 -0.25 -3.71 9.12
C HIS A 34 0.43 -2.34 9.10
N LEU A 35 -0.34 -1.25 8.96
CA LEU A 35 0.20 0.11 9.09
C LEU A 35 0.74 0.34 10.51
N ASP A 36 1.80 1.14 10.60
CA ASP A 36 2.40 1.53 11.87
C ASP A 36 1.68 2.75 12.47
N ALA A 37 1.09 2.59 13.66
CA ALA A 37 0.43 3.67 14.38
C ALA A 37 1.37 4.85 14.68
N LYS A 38 2.66 4.58 14.89
CA LYS A 38 3.69 5.60 15.08
C LYS A 38 3.88 6.43 13.82
N GLU A 39 3.98 5.81 12.64
CA GLU A 39 4.14 6.55 11.38
C GLU A 39 2.92 7.42 11.08
N ILE A 40 1.72 6.90 11.34
CA ILE A 40 0.47 7.68 11.23
C ILE A 40 0.51 8.85 12.22
N TYR A 41 0.96 8.63 13.46
CA TYR A 41 1.03 9.67 14.49
C TYR A 41 2.09 10.74 14.16
N GLU A 42 3.33 10.35 13.86
CA GLU A 42 4.42 11.26 13.53
C GLU A 42 4.20 11.99 12.21
N ASN A 43 3.46 11.38 11.28
CA ASN A 43 3.02 11.96 10.01
C ASN A 43 4.17 12.61 9.20
N LYS A 44 5.33 11.96 9.21
CA LYS A 44 6.54 12.40 8.51
C LYS A 44 6.37 12.23 7.01
N LYS A 45 7.05 13.09 6.24
CA LYS A 45 7.09 12.97 4.78
C LYS A 45 7.93 11.77 4.37
N PHE A 46 7.62 11.21 3.21
CA PHE A 46 8.49 10.27 2.52
C PHE A 46 9.54 11.05 1.73
N ASP A 47 10.73 10.50 1.62
CA ASP A 47 11.85 11.10 0.91
C ASP A 47 11.69 10.95 -0.61
N ASN A 48 11.17 9.81 -1.05
CA ASN A 48 10.96 9.47 -2.46
C ASN A 48 9.97 8.30 -2.63
N ILE A 49 9.57 8.04 -3.89
CA ILE A 49 8.67 6.94 -4.25
C ILE A 49 9.24 5.58 -3.89
N THR A 50 10.55 5.37 -3.99
CA THR A 50 11.18 4.10 -3.63
C THR A 50 10.95 3.77 -2.16
N GLN A 51 11.10 4.74 -1.26
CA GLN A 51 10.77 4.56 0.16
C GLN A 51 9.27 4.29 0.34
N LEU A 52 8.41 5.08 -0.30
CA LEU A 52 6.95 4.94 -0.17
C LEU A 52 6.43 3.58 -0.68
N TRP A 53 6.99 3.06 -1.78
CA TRP A 53 6.48 1.85 -2.44
C TRP A 53 7.22 0.56 -2.10
N LEU A 54 8.56 0.63 -1.97
CA LEU A 54 9.42 -0.55 -1.92
C LEU A 54 9.99 -0.83 -0.52
N ALA A 55 9.75 0.02 0.49
CA ALA A 55 10.32 -0.19 1.83
C ALA A 55 9.64 -1.32 2.63
N GLY A 56 8.38 -1.67 2.34
CA GLY A 56 7.62 -2.63 3.15
C GLY A 56 6.79 -3.65 2.37
N ASP A 57 6.80 -3.62 1.04
CA ASP A 57 5.94 -4.49 0.23
C ASP A 57 6.68 -5.76 -0.23
N HIS A 58 6.48 -6.83 0.54
CA HIS A 58 7.07 -8.13 0.25
C HIS A 58 6.56 -8.77 -1.05
N TYR A 59 5.40 -8.35 -1.60
CA TYR A 59 4.95 -8.84 -2.91
C TYR A 59 5.85 -8.30 -4.01
N LYS A 60 6.18 -7.00 -3.96
CA LYS A 60 7.12 -6.38 -4.90
C LYS A 60 8.48 -7.06 -4.84
N TRP A 61 9.02 -7.28 -3.62
CA TRP A 61 10.30 -7.98 -3.44
C TRP A 61 10.27 -9.41 -3.98
N ARG A 62 9.19 -10.14 -3.72
CA ARG A 62 9.03 -11.51 -4.22
C ARG A 62 9.00 -11.56 -5.73
N ALA A 63 8.29 -10.63 -6.38
CA ALA A 63 8.25 -10.54 -7.83
C ALA A 63 9.61 -10.18 -8.41
N MET A 64 10.34 -9.23 -7.80
CA MET A 64 11.70 -8.86 -8.23
C MET A 64 12.65 -10.06 -8.16
N ARG A 65 12.63 -10.82 -7.05
CA ARG A 65 13.42 -12.07 -6.93
C ARG A 65 13.03 -13.11 -7.99
N ALA A 66 11.73 -13.28 -8.24
CA ALA A 66 11.24 -14.21 -9.25
C ALA A 66 11.64 -13.77 -10.68
N ASN A 67 11.80 -12.47 -10.91
CA ASN A 67 12.30 -11.89 -12.15
C ASN A 67 13.84 -11.87 -12.24
N GLY A 68 14.55 -12.52 -11.30
CA GLY A 68 16.02 -12.62 -11.34
C GLY A 68 16.77 -11.37 -10.89
N ILE A 69 16.10 -10.38 -10.31
CA ILE A 69 16.75 -9.18 -9.77
C ILE A 69 17.60 -9.58 -8.55
N ALA A 70 18.86 -9.13 -8.52
CA ALA A 70 19.77 -9.40 -7.41
C ALA A 70 19.28 -8.73 -6.11
N GLU A 71 19.46 -9.40 -4.96
CA GLU A 71 18.97 -8.94 -3.65
C GLU A 71 19.49 -7.54 -3.27
N ARG A 72 20.66 -7.15 -3.80
CA ARG A 72 21.23 -5.81 -3.67
C ARG A 72 20.25 -4.70 -4.07
N TYR A 73 19.50 -4.92 -5.15
CA TYR A 73 18.52 -3.98 -5.71
C TYR A 73 17.12 -4.12 -5.08
N ILE A 74 16.97 -4.95 -4.06
CA ILE A 74 15.69 -5.20 -3.37
C ILE A 74 15.81 -4.68 -1.93
N THR A 75 16.51 -5.43 -1.08
CA THR A 75 16.69 -5.07 0.34
C THR A 75 18.11 -4.61 0.68
N GLY A 76 19.05 -4.73 -0.26
CA GLY A 76 20.44 -4.32 -0.07
C GLY A 76 20.70 -2.81 -0.16
N ASP A 77 21.94 -2.45 -0.45
CA ASP A 77 22.49 -1.10 -0.34
C ASP A 77 22.44 -0.26 -1.63
N ALA A 78 21.74 -0.74 -2.67
CA ALA A 78 21.53 0.01 -3.91
C ALA A 78 20.80 1.35 -3.66
N THR A 79 21.02 2.32 -4.54
CA THR A 79 20.38 3.64 -4.41
C THR A 79 18.86 3.54 -4.66
N PRO A 80 18.06 4.51 -4.18
CA PRO A 80 16.62 4.53 -4.46
C PRO A 80 16.29 4.42 -5.96
N GLU A 81 17.07 5.07 -6.82
CA GLU A 81 16.91 5.06 -8.28
C GLU A 81 17.20 3.67 -8.87
N GLU A 82 18.29 3.03 -8.46
CA GLU A 82 18.65 1.68 -8.91
C GLU A 82 17.56 0.67 -8.52
N LYS A 83 17.00 0.79 -7.31
CA LYS A 83 15.89 -0.07 -6.85
C LYS A 83 14.60 0.19 -7.62
N PHE A 84 14.26 1.46 -7.89
CA PHE A 84 13.06 1.80 -8.65
C PHE A 84 13.15 1.32 -10.10
N LYS A 85 14.32 1.50 -10.74
CA LYS A 85 14.60 0.96 -12.07
C LYS A 85 14.40 -0.55 -12.12
N ALA A 86 14.99 -1.29 -11.19
CA ALA A 86 14.85 -2.75 -11.12
C ALA A 86 13.39 -3.18 -10.88
N TYR A 87 12.61 -2.38 -10.16
CA TYR A 87 11.18 -2.63 -10.00
C TYR A 87 10.40 -2.35 -11.29
N ALA A 88 10.74 -1.31 -12.05
CA ALA A 88 10.11 -1.03 -13.34
C ALA A 88 10.33 -2.18 -14.35
N GLU A 89 11.57 -2.70 -14.44
CA GLU A 89 11.90 -3.91 -15.22
C GLU A 89 11.08 -5.14 -14.78
N THR A 90 10.75 -5.22 -13.48
CA THR A 90 9.90 -6.29 -12.94
C THR A 90 8.44 -6.10 -13.29
N VAL A 91 7.91 -4.88 -13.24
CA VAL A 91 6.53 -4.57 -13.62
C VAL A 91 6.30 -4.84 -15.10
N GLU A 92 7.26 -4.48 -15.95
CA GLU A 92 7.19 -4.76 -17.40
C GLU A 92 7.00 -6.27 -17.69
N ALA A 93 7.63 -7.15 -16.89
CA ALA A 93 7.48 -8.59 -16.99
C ALA A 93 6.26 -9.17 -16.25
N ALA A 94 5.50 -8.35 -15.51
CA ALA A 94 4.47 -8.80 -14.57
C ALA A 94 3.06 -8.96 -15.16
N PHE A 95 2.91 -9.09 -16.48
CA PHE A 95 1.60 -9.33 -17.10
C PHE A 95 0.88 -10.55 -16.49
N GLY A 96 -0.38 -10.34 -16.11
CA GLY A 96 -1.18 -11.37 -15.42
C GLY A 96 -0.93 -11.48 -13.90
N ASN A 97 0.08 -10.79 -13.37
CA ASN A 97 0.28 -10.65 -11.93
C ASN A 97 -0.53 -9.44 -11.40
N PRO A 98 -1.18 -9.54 -10.23
CA PRO A 98 -1.91 -8.41 -9.64
C PRO A 98 -1.04 -7.17 -9.37
N LEU A 99 0.28 -7.33 -9.20
CA LEU A 99 1.20 -6.19 -9.09
C LEU A 99 1.12 -5.26 -10.29
N TYR A 100 0.90 -5.80 -11.49
CA TYR A 100 0.70 -4.99 -12.68
C TYR A 100 -0.54 -4.09 -12.53
N HIS A 101 -1.63 -4.59 -11.95
CA HIS A 101 -2.81 -3.77 -11.71
C HIS A 101 -2.57 -2.74 -10.60
N TRP A 102 -1.97 -3.16 -9.48
CA TRP A 102 -1.73 -2.29 -8.33
C TRP A 102 -0.81 -1.10 -8.69
N THR A 103 0.30 -1.35 -9.38
CA THR A 103 1.21 -0.30 -9.84
C THR A 103 0.49 0.79 -10.63
N HIS A 104 -0.27 0.41 -11.64
CA HIS A 104 -0.94 1.38 -12.51
C HIS A 104 -2.16 2.03 -11.86
N LEU A 105 -2.87 1.33 -10.96
CA LEU A 105 -3.92 1.93 -10.14
C LEU A 105 -3.37 2.99 -9.20
N GLU A 106 -2.23 2.72 -8.56
CA GLU A 106 -1.58 3.65 -7.64
C GLU A 106 -1.02 4.89 -8.37
N LEU A 107 -0.36 4.68 -9.52
CA LEU A 107 0.10 5.78 -10.41
C LEU A 107 -1.06 6.66 -10.86
N ASN A 108 -2.16 6.06 -11.34
CA ASN A 108 -3.33 6.80 -11.78
C ASN A 108 -3.97 7.57 -10.63
N LYS A 109 -4.24 6.90 -9.50
CA LYS A 109 -5.05 7.45 -8.41
C LYS A 109 -4.33 8.53 -7.60
N TYR A 110 -3.06 8.31 -7.26
CA TYR A 110 -2.34 9.21 -6.36
C TYR A 110 -1.43 10.20 -7.09
N PHE A 111 -0.88 9.79 -8.23
CA PHE A 111 0.10 10.57 -8.98
C PHE A 111 -0.47 11.17 -10.27
N SER A 112 -1.73 10.87 -10.63
CA SER A 112 -2.32 11.31 -11.90
C SER A 112 -1.48 10.91 -13.13
N CYS A 113 -0.81 9.77 -13.05
CA CYS A 113 0.03 9.22 -14.12
C CYS A 113 -0.70 8.03 -14.77
N ASN A 114 -0.96 8.12 -16.08
CA ASN A 114 -1.67 7.11 -16.86
C ASN A 114 -0.72 6.25 -17.72
N GLU A 115 0.57 6.47 -17.59
CA GLU A 115 1.59 5.76 -18.35
C GLU A 115 1.83 4.37 -17.77
N MET A 116 2.18 3.42 -18.65
CA MET A 116 2.54 2.08 -18.24
C MET A 116 4.00 2.07 -17.82
N LEU A 117 4.31 1.69 -16.59
CA LEU A 117 5.68 1.68 -16.09
C LEU A 117 6.49 0.59 -16.79
N ASP A 118 7.62 0.96 -17.40
CA ASP A 118 8.53 0.08 -18.11
C ASP A 118 10.01 0.47 -17.91
N SER A 119 10.94 -0.29 -18.50
CA SER A 119 12.38 -0.04 -18.38
C SER A 119 12.88 1.24 -19.04
N ASP A 120 12.07 1.88 -19.89
CA ASP A 120 12.47 3.06 -20.66
C ASP A 120 11.98 4.36 -20.00
N ASN A 121 10.81 4.35 -19.36
CA ASN A 121 10.17 5.54 -18.78
C ASN A 121 10.30 5.67 -17.26
N TRP A 122 10.89 4.69 -16.56
CA TRP A 122 10.98 4.67 -15.10
C TRP A 122 11.55 5.97 -14.50
N GLN A 123 12.53 6.59 -15.16
CA GLN A 123 13.19 7.79 -14.65
C GLN A 123 12.24 8.99 -14.68
N GLU A 124 11.45 9.14 -15.74
CA GLU A 124 10.47 10.22 -15.90
C GLU A 124 9.33 10.04 -14.89
N ILE A 125 8.80 8.82 -14.77
CA ILE A 125 7.75 8.49 -13.79
C ILE A 125 8.25 8.70 -12.36
N MET A 126 9.48 8.26 -12.04
CA MET A 126 10.07 8.47 -10.71
C MET A 126 10.20 9.96 -10.38
N ASN A 127 10.68 10.77 -11.34
CA ASN A 127 10.84 12.21 -11.15
C ASN A 127 9.49 12.90 -10.91
N HIS A 128 8.48 12.57 -11.73
CA HIS A 128 7.11 13.06 -11.56
C HIS A 128 6.54 12.71 -10.19
N CYS A 129 6.69 11.45 -9.76
CA CYS A 129 6.19 11.00 -8.47
C CYS A 129 6.90 11.70 -7.30
N ASN A 130 8.23 11.83 -7.36
CA ASN A 130 9.03 12.48 -6.32
C ASN A 130 8.70 13.97 -6.17
N GLN A 131 8.40 14.67 -7.28
CA GLN A 131 7.94 16.06 -7.23
C GLN A 131 6.64 16.19 -6.41
N LEU A 132 5.71 15.26 -6.59
CA LEU A 132 4.44 15.25 -5.84
C LEU A 132 4.63 14.84 -4.38
N ILE A 133 5.48 13.85 -4.11
CA ILE A 133 5.76 13.33 -2.75
C ILE A 133 6.32 14.41 -1.81
N GLY A 134 7.05 15.40 -2.34
CA GLY A 134 7.53 16.53 -1.55
C GLY A 134 6.41 17.41 -0.95
N GLY A 135 5.19 17.32 -1.49
CA GLY A 135 4.01 18.06 -1.04
C GLY A 135 3.43 17.59 0.29
N GLU A 136 2.54 18.40 0.88
CA GLU A 136 1.82 18.04 2.11
C GLU A 136 0.78 16.94 1.89
N ASP A 137 0.29 16.79 0.65
CA ASP A 137 -0.75 15.83 0.26
C ASP A 137 -0.29 14.37 0.24
N PHE A 138 1.02 14.14 0.37
CA PHE A 138 1.65 12.81 0.38
C PHE A 138 2.12 12.36 1.77
N LYS A 139 1.82 13.13 2.82
CA LYS A 139 2.02 12.66 4.19
C LYS A 139 1.08 11.48 4.50
N PRO A 140 1.45 10.56 5.42
CA PRO A 140 0.63 9.39 5.77
C PRO A 140 -0.84 9.72 6.03
N ARG A 141 -1.13 10.71 6.87
CA ARG A 141 -2.51 11.12 7.19
C ARG A 141 -3.25 11.72 5.98
N SER A 142 -2.52 12.45 5.12
CA SER A 142 -3.08 13.03 3.90
C SER A 142 -3.47 11.94 2.90
N LEU A 143 -2.62 10.93 2.71
CA LEU A 143 -2.93 9.77 1.87
C LEU A 143 -4.14 9.00 2.40
N ILE A 144 -4.19 8.72 3.70
CA ILE A 144 -5.33 8.06 4.34
C ILE A 144 -6.63 8.85 4.13
N THR A 145 -6.58 10.17 4.31
CA THR A 145 -7.74 11.06 4.13
C THR A 145 -8.19 11.11 2.66
N ARG A 146 -7.24 11.21 1.71
CA ARG A 146 -7.51 11.20 0.26
C ARG A 146 -8.15 9.89 -0.20
N SER A 147 -7.89 8.80 0.51
CA SER A 147 -8.48 7.48 0.25
C SER A 147 -9.85 7.27 0.91
N ASN A 148 -10.40 8.31 1.55
CA ASN A 148 -11.71 8.26 2.22
C ASN A 148 -11.79 7.15 3.28
N VAL A 149 -10.71 6.95 4.04
CA VAL A 149 -10.68 5.92 5.10
C VAL A 149 -11.31 6.47 6.37
N GLU A 150 -12.33 5.78 6.87
CA GLU A 150 -13.01 6.15 8.12
C GLU A 150 -12.44 5.39 9.33
N VAL A 151 -12.04 4.13 9.14
CA VAL A 151 -11.53 3.27 10.21
C VAL A 151 -10.32 2.50 9.70
N ILE A 152 -9.27 2.45 10.53
CA ILE A 152 -8.07 1.63 10.36
C ILE A 152 -7.88 0.79 11.61
N CYS A 153 -7.68 -0.50 11.44
CA CYS A 153 -7.32 -1.42 12.53
C CYS A 153 -5.92 -1.99 12.30
N THR A 154 -4.92 -1.53 13.04
CA THR A 154 -3.51 -1.98 12.95
C THR A 154 -3.31 -3.35 13.57
N THR A 155 -2.21 -4.05 13.32
CA THR A 155 -1.94 -5.35 13.96
C THR A 155 -0.84 -5.24 15.00
N ASP A 156 -1.23 -5.08 16.25
CA ASP A 156 -0.32 -4.88 17.39
C ASP A 156 -0.13 -6.14 18.24
N ALA A 157 1.08 -6.36 18.73
CA ALA A 157 1.38 -7.46 19.63
C ALA A 157 0.68 -7.28 21.00
N PRO A 158 0.39 -8.38 21.72
CA PRO A 158 -0.27 -8.29 23.03
C PRO A 158 0.45 -7.48 24.10
N LEU A 159 1.77 -7.34 23.99
CA LEU A 159 2.60 -6.63 24.96
C LEU A 159 2.88 -5.18 24.57
N ASP A 160 2.38 -4.72 23.41
CA ASP A 160 2.61 -3.36 22.95
C ASP A 160 1.91 -2.36 23.89
N THR A 161 2.58 -1.24 24.14
CA THR A 161 2.07 -0.20 25.04
C THR A 161 0.83 0.51 24.49
N LEU A 162 0.65 0.48 23.16
CA LEU A 162 -0.39 1.17 22.39
C LEU A 162 -0.40 2.68 22.63
N GLU A 163 0.77 3.27 22.92
CA GLU A 163 0.89 4.69 23.19
C GLU A 163 0.42 5.56 22.02
N TYR A 164 0.80 5.19 20.79
CA TYR A 164 0.46 5.94 19.58
C TYR A 164 -1.05 5.88 19.28
N HIS A 165 -1.74 4.78 19.60
CA HIS A 165 -3.21 4.72 19.51
C HIS A 165 -3.88 5.69 20.46
N ARG A 166 -3.39 5.79 21.72
CA ARG A 166 -3.93 6.77 22.69
C ARG A 166 -3.70 8.20 22.21
N LEU A 167 -2.51 8.49 21.69
CA LEU A 167 -2.18 9.81 21.15
C LEU A 167 -3.04 10.16 19.92
N LEU A 168 -3.28 9.21 19.03
CA LEU A 168 -4.16 9.40 17.87
C LEU A 168 -5.62 9.65 18.28
N GLN A 169 -6.12 9.00 19.34
CA GLN A 169 -7.46 9.26 19.88
C GLN A 169 -7.62 10.63 20.53
N GLN A 170 -6.53 11.20 21.07
CA GLN A 170 -6.54 12.50 21.75
C GLN A 170 -6.27 13.67 20.79
N GLY A 171 -5.74 13.41 19.60
CA GLY A 171 -5.35 14.43 18.63
C GLY A 171 -6.54 15.03 17.88
N PRO A 172 -6.76 16.37 17.89
CA PRO A 172 -7.94 16.98 17.30
C PRO A 172 -7.91 17.10 15.76
N THR A 173 -6.79 16.73 15.11
CA THR A 173 -6.53 17.06 13.69
C THR A 173 -6.73 15.89 12.72
N PHE A 174 -6.96 14.66 13.19
CA PHE A 174 -7.11 13.49 12.33
C PHE A 174 -8.44 12.79 12.61
N THR A 175 -9.31 12.74 11.59
CA THR A 175 -10.69 12.26 11.72
C THR A 175 -10.82 10.75 11.59
N THR A 176 -9.90 10.08 10.88
CA THR A 176 -9.90 8.63 10.73
C THR A 176 -9.65 7.96 12.08
N ARG A 177 -10.47 6.96 12.41
CA ARG A 177 -10.36 6.21 13.66
C ARG A 177 -9.29 5.13 13.54
N CYS A 178 -8.23 5.25 14.33
CA CYS A 178 -7.21 4.20 14.46
C CYS A 178 -7.50 3.32 15.68
N CYS A 179 -7.81 2.06 15.41
CA CYS A 179 -8.21 1.06 16.40
C CYS A 179 -7.26 -0.13 16.41
N ARG A 180 -7.37 -0.97 17.43
CA ARG A 180 -6.69 -2.26 17.52
C ARG A 180 -7.72 -3.40 17.38
N PRO A 181 -7.54 -4.36 16.46
CA PRO A 181 -8.24 -5.64 16.47
C PRO A 181 -7.67 -6.53 17.57
N PHE A 182 -8.54 -7.31 18.22
CA PHE A 182 -8.16 -8.24 19.28
C PHE A 182 -7.31 -9.39 18.69
N ALA A 183 -5.98 -9.26 18.67
CA ALA A 183 -5.07 -10.29 18.13
C ALA A 183 -4.76 -11.34 19.22
N LEU A 184 -5.47 -12.48 19.19
CA LEU A 184 -5.29 -13.60 20.13
C LEU A 184 -4.06 -14.49 19.84
N THR A 185 -3.33 -14.22 18.75
CA THR A 185 -2.45 -15.20 18.08
C THR A 185 -1.17 -15.55 18.85
N ILE A 186 -0.77 -14.79 19.89
CA ILE A 186 0.53 -14.98 20.57
C ILE A 186 0.41 -15.75 21.91
N PHE A 187 -0.81 -16.04 22.40
CA PHE A 187 -1.01 -16.79 23.64
C PHE A 187 -1.14 -18.32 23.46
N LEU A 188 -1.06 -18.84 22.24
CA LEU A 188 -1.09 -20.29 22.02
C LEU A 188 0.34 -20.86 22.04
N PRO A 189 0.68 -21.76 22.98
CA PRO A 189 1.96 -22.46 22.93
C PRO A 189 2.08 -23.23 21.61
N LYS A 190 3.30 -23.25 21.05
CA LYS A 190 3.63 -23.88 19.74
C LYS A 190 3.18 -25.34 19.62
N ASP A 191 2.87 -26.00 20.74
CA ASP A 191 2.63 -27.45 20.80
C ASP A 191 1.15 -27.87 20.78
N ARG A 192 0.20 -26.93 20.59
CA ARG A 192 -1.23 -27.28 20.40
C ARG A 192 -1.87 -26.49 19.25
N CYS A 193 -1.56 -26.91 18.03
CA CYS A 193 -2.44 -26.67 16.88
C CYS A 193 -3.67 -27.57 17.01
N LEU A 194 -4.76 -27.04 17.57
CA LEU A 194 -6.10 -27.48 17.17
C LEU A 194 -6.64 -26.40 16.23
N LEU A 195 -6.99 -26.84 15.02
CA LEU A 195 -7.59 -26.03 13.97
C LEU A 195 -8.72 -25.15 14.51
N PRO A 196 -8.83 -23.93 13.99
CA PRO A 196 -10.02 -23.57 13.25
C PRO A 196 -9.68 -23.36 11.78
N LEU A 197 -10.45 -24.03 10.94
CA LEU A 197 -10.50 -23.86 9.49
C LEU A 197 -10.79 -22.41 9.08
N LEU A 198 -10.25 -22.06 7.91
CA LEU A 198 -10.65 -20.96 7.01
C LEU A 198 -10.26 -19.54 7.42
N ILE A 199 -9.02 -19.15 7.08
CA ILE A 199 -8.69 -18.19 6.02
C ILE A 199 -7.15 -18.20 5.94
N GLY A 200 -6.66 -18.62 4.78
CA GLY A 200 -5.26 -18.94 4.59
C GLY A 200 -4.35 -17.71 4.51
N TRP A 201 -3.06 -18.02 4.67
CA TRP A 201 -1.90 -17.22 4.29
C TRP A 201 -1.43 -16.15 5.29
N ARG A 202 -0.80 -16.63 6.37
CA ARG A 202 0.32 -15.95 7.05
C ARG A 202 1.62 -16.69 6.71
N ARG A 203 2.54 -16.01 6.03
CA ARG A 203 3.93 -15.74 6.45
C ARG A 203 4.63 -14.89 5.39
#